data_AF-A0A5C9EN48-F1
#
_entry.id   AF-A0A5C9EN48-F1
#
_cell.length_a   1.000
_cell.length_b   1.000
_cell.length_c   1.000
_cell.angle_alpha   90.00
_cell.angle_beta   90.00
_cell.angle_gamma   90.00
#
_symmetry.space_group_name_H-M   'P 1'
#
loop_
_entity.id
_entity.type
_entity.pdbx_description
1 polymer ?
#
loop_
_entity_poly.entity_id
_entity_poly.type
_entity_poly.pdbx_seq_one_letter_code
_entity_poly.pdbx_strand_id
1 'polypeptide(L)'
;MNKIHKITREIRNLLKEEVPVRNNKNAEWEKRILNSSDPAFLSYGLRVPQLDSVALSITNQYEISYEEALQIFKILINTHIHDEKMVTISFISRFKKNFDEMIIDAYYNALKNYCNTWAFCDSSMIKVLGPYLAKKENSALAKKIIKAWASSEHLWIKRASMVIFLKRAMLHKNFNEDFLFKLAEDLRDDPEEYIQKAIGWMLKTCLKYKPDMVFKYLMENRMYFSRSTLRTACEKISAEMKNKILKL
;
A
#
# COMPACT_ATOMS: atom_id res chain seq x y z
N MET A 1 28.81 -6.70 18.20
CA MET A 1 27.40 -6.44 17.85
C MET A 1 27.15 -7.01 16.45
N ASN A 2 26.15 -7.88 16.26
CA ASN A 2 25.85 -8.48 14.94
C ASN A 2 25.66 -7.36 13.88
N LYS A 3 26.25 -7.52 12.68
CA LYS A 3 26.19 -6.57 11.55
C LYS A 3 24.78 -6.02 11.31
N ILE A 4 23.77 -6.89 11.35
CA ILE A 4 22.36 -6.55 11.15
C ILE A 4 21.85 -5.58 12.23
N HIS A 5 22.22 -5.82 13.49
CA HIS A 5 21.84 -4.93 14.60
C HIS A 5 22.55 -3.58 14.50
N LYS A 6 23.79 -3.57 13.99
CA LYS A 6 24.54 -2.33 13.72
C LYS A 6 23.83 -1.48 12.68
N ILE A 7 23.51 -2.07 11.54
CA ILE A 7 22.82 -1.37 10.44
C ILE A 7 21.44 -0.88 10.89
N THR A 8 20.67 -1.71 11.59
CA THR A 8 19.35 -1.33 12.12
C THR A 8 19.46 -0.11 13.05
N ARG A 9 20.44 -0.10 13.97
CA ARG A 9 20.66 1.03 14.87
C ARG A 9 21.07 2.29 14.11
N GLU A 10 21.91 2.15 13.09
CA GLU A 10 22.36 3.26 12.27
C GLU A 10 21.22 3.87 11.45
N ILE A 11 20.35 3.04 10.85
CA ILE A 11 19.11 3.50 10.20
C ILE A 11 18.29 4.35 11.17
N ARG A 12 18.04 3.87 12.39
CA ARG A 12 17.27 4.62 13.39
C ARG A 12 17.93 5.94 13.79
N ASN A 13 19.26 5.99 13.85
CA ASN A 13 19.99 7.22 14.16
C ASN A 13 19.87 8.23 13.02
N LEU A 14 20.10 7.80 11.77
CA LEU A 14 19.96 8.67 10.60
C LEU A 14 18.53 9.23 10.46
N LEU A 15 17.50 8.43 10.75
CA LEU A 15 16.13 8.93 10.77
C LEU A 15 15.92 10.05 11.80
N LYS A 16 16.57 9.96 12.97
CA LYS A 16 16.47 10.98 14.02
C LYS A 16 17.24 12.26 13.66
N GLU A 17 18.34 12.13 12.93
CA GLU A 17 19.11 13.28 12.42
C GLU A 17 18.34 14.05 11.33
N GLU A 18 17.49 13.36 10.57
CA GLU A 18 16.65 13.92 9.51
C GLU A 18 15.34 14.56 10.00
N VAL A 19 15.06 14.53 11.32
CA VAL A 19 13.79 15.04 11.87
C VAL A 19 13.63 16.54 11.55
N PRO A 20 12.59 16.93 10.78
CA PRO A 20 12.42 18.31 10.41
C PRO A 20 11.91 19.14 11.59
N VAL A 21 12.30 20.41 11.63
CA VAL A 21 11.66 21.41 12.51
C VAL A 21 10.21 21.60 12.05
N ARG A 22 9.25 21.39 12.96
CA ARG A 22 7.82 21.45 12.66
C ARG A 22 7.07 22.32 13.65
N ASN A 23 6.01 22.97 13.17
CA ASN A 23 5.02 23.62 14.03
C ASN A 23 3.93 22.62 14.44
N ASN A 24 3.18 22.95 15.51
CA ASN A 24 2.13 22.06 16.04
C ASN A 24 1.04 21.73 15.01
N LYS A 25 0.66 22.71 14.17
CA LYS A 25 -0.37 22.52 13.13
C LYS A 25 0.00 21.41 12.13
N ASN A 26 1.26 21.34 11.72
CA ASN A 26 1.74 20.32 10.79
C ASN A 26 1.71 18.92 11.42
N ALA A 27 2.11 18.81 12.69
CA ALA A 27 2.10 17.54 13.41
C ALA A 27 0.67 17.02 13.65
N GLU A 28 -0.26 17.90 14.04
CA GLU A 28 -1.67 17.56 14.22
C GLU A 28 -2.33 17.12 12.90
N TRP A 29 -2.05 17.85 11.81
CA TRP A 29 -2.56 17.51 10.50
C TRP A 29 -2.09 16.12 10.06
N GLU A 30 -0.79 15.82 10.23
CA GLU A 30 -0.22 14.52 9.87
C GLU A 30 -0.85 13.38 10.68
N LYS A 31 -0.99 13.56 12.00
CA LYS A 31 -1.66 12.58 12.87
C LYS A 31 -3.08 12.29 12.40
N ARG A 32 -3.83 13.33 12.03
CA ARG A 32 -5.21 13.19 11.52
C ARG A 32 -5.28 12.48 10.16
N ILE A 33 -4.32 12.73 9.27
CA ILE A 33 -4.31 12.12 7.93
C ILE A 33 -3.86 10.66 7.96
N LEU A 34 -2.84 10.35 8.75
CA LEU A 34 -2.35 8.98 8.90
C LEU A 34 -3.38 8.12 9.63
N ASN A 35 -4.14 8.72 10.57
CA ASN A 35 -5.29 8.12 11.25
C ASN A 35 -5.00 6.68 11.73
N SER A 36 -3.88 6.54 12.44
CA SER A 36 -3.39 5.24 12.90
C SER A 36 -4.34 4.62 13.91
N SER A 37 -4.55 3.31 13.80
CA SER A 37 -5.30 2.52 14.79
C SER A 37 -4.48 2.20 16.05
N ASP A 38 -3.18 2.51 16.04
CA ASP A 38 -2.27 2.25 17.15
C ASP A 38 -2.24 3.44 18.14
N PRO A 39 -2.60 3.24 19.42
CA PRO A 39 -2.62 4.32 20.42
C PRO A 39 -1.22 4.84 20.76
N ALA A 40 -0.18 4.02 20.57
CA ALA A 40 1.22 4.40 20.78
C ALA A 40 1.88 4.97 19.52
N PHE A 41 1.09 5.25 18.46
CA PHE A 41 1.60 5.75 17.19
C PHE A 41 2.41 7.04 17.34
N LEU A 42 3.62 7.02 16.77
CA LEU A 42 4.51 8.17 16.68
C LEU A 42 4.95 8.39 15.24
N SER A 43 5.24 9.63 14.88
CA SER A 43 5.80 10.03 13.58
C SER A 43 6.87 11.08 13.83
N TYR A 44 8.06 10.85 13.29
CA TYR A 44 9.11 11.85 13.12
C TYR A 44 8.72 12.85 12.03
N GLY A 45 7.92 12.39 11.07
CA GLY A 45 7.39 13.25 10.04
C GLY A 45 8.39 13.50 8.91
N LEU A 46 9.13 12.47 8.55
CA LEU A 46 10.03 12.50 7.43
C LEU A 46 9.23 12.39 6.13
N ARG A 47 9.67 13.13 5.12
CA ARG A 47 9.12 12.97 3.78
C ARG A 47 9.78 11.78 3.08
N VAL A 48 9.09 11.22 2.10
CA VAL A 48 9.60 10.10 1.28
C VAL A 48 11.04 10.32 0.77
N PRO A 49 11.44 11.51 0.26
CA PRO A 49 12.82 11.74 -0.17
C PRO A 49 13.87 11.58 0.95
N GLN A 50 13.54 11.94 2.19
CA GLN A 50 14.43 11.76 3.35
C GLN A 50 14.57 10.28 3.68
N LEU A 51 13.47 9.52 3.65
CA LEU A 51 13.49 8.06 3.83
C LEU A 51 14.32 7.37 2.74
N ASP A 52 14.18 7.83 1.49
CA ASP A 52 14.96 7.33 0.35
C ASP A 52 16.46 7.67 0.49
N SER A 53 16.79 8.85 1.03
CA SER A 53 18.17 9.28 1.33
C SER A 53 18.80 8.39 2.39
N VAL A 54 18.12 8.14 3.51
CA VAL A 54 18.59 7.24 4.58
C VAL A 54 18.83 5.84 4.03
N ALA A 55 17.87 5.30 3.27
CA ALA A 55 17.99 3.99 2.66
C ALA A 55 19.20 3.90 1.71
N LEU A 56 19.42 4.93 0.89
CA LEU A 56 20.53 5.01 -0.05
C LEU A 56 21.88 5.06 0.66
N SER A 57 22.00 5.90 1.69
CA SER A 57 23.22 6.05 2.50
C SER A 57 23.70 4.70 3.04
N ILE A 58 22.76 3.94 3.63
CA ILE A 58 23.05 2.62 4.19
C ILE A 58 23.51 1.63 3.12
N THR A 59 22.84 1.57 1.97
CA THR A 59 23.21 0.64 0.89
C THR A 59 24.51 1.02 0.18
N ASN A 60 24.96 2.28 0.30
CA ASN A 60 26.26 2.70 -0.21
C ASN A 60 27.40 2.39 0.76
N GLN A 61 27.11 2.41 2.06
CA GLN A 61 28.10 2.19 3.12
C GLN A 61 28.33 0.71 3.45
N TYR A 62 27.31 -0.12 3.26
CA TYR A 62 27.33 -1.53 3.61
C TYR A 62 27.01 -2.40 2.40
N GLU A 63 27.82 -3.44 2.20
CA GLU A 63 27.41 -4.57 1.37
C GLU A 63 26.41 -5.43 2.15
N ILE A 64 25.18 -5.53 1.66
CA ILE A 64 24.05 -6.19 2.34
C ILE A 64 23.46 -7.21 1.36
N SER A 65 23.34 -8.48 1.77
CA SER A 65 22.60 -9.46 0.97
C SER A 65 21.09 -9.23 1.06
N TYR A 66 20.33 -9.79 0.14
CA TYR A 66 18.86 -9.71 0.21
C TYR A 66 18.31 -10.38 1.48
N GLU A 67 18.92 -11.48 1.94
CA GLU A 67 18.56 -12.19 3.17
C GLU A 67 18.82 -11.31 4.40
N GLU A 68 19.97 -10.62 4.45
CA GLU A 68 20.27 -9.66 5.50
C GLU A 68 19.29 -8.49 5.46
N ALA A 69 18.93 -8.00 4.27
CA ALA A 69 17.96 -6.92 4.11
C ALA A 69 16.57 -7.32 4.63
N LEU A 70 16.13 -8.55 4.39
CA LEU A 70 14.89 -9.09 4.96
C LEU A 70 14.96 -9.19 6.49
N GLN A 71 16.10 -9.56 7.07
CA GLN A 71 16.28 -9.58 8.52
C GLN A 71 16.22 -8.16 9.11
N ILE A 72 16.86 -7.18 8.47
CA ILE A 72 16.79 -5.77 8.86
C ILE A 72 15.34 -5.26 8.77
N PHE A 73 14.62 -5.56 7.67
CA PHE A 73 13.21 -5.23 7.50
C PHE A 73 12.36 -5.75 8.67
N LYS A 74 12.52 -7.03 9.04
CA LYS A 74 11.78 -7.68 10.14
C LYS A 74 12.05 -7.02 11.50
N ILE A 75 13.26 -6.52 11.72
CA ILE A 75 13.61 -5.83 12.98
C ILE A 75 13.04 -4.40 13.00
N LEU A 76 13.17 -3.65 11.91
CA LEU A 76 12.73 -2.26 11.85
C LEU A 76 11.22 -2.10 11.90
N ILE A 77 10.47 -3.05 11.32
CA ILE A 77 9.01 -2.94 11.25
C ILE A 77 8.32 -3.10 12.62
N ASN A 78 8.99 -3.78 13.57
CA ASN A 78 8.48 -3.98 14.92
C ASN A 78 8.71 -2.72 15.78
N THR A 79 7.86 -1.72 15.57
CA THR A 79 7.94 -0.40 16.21
C THR A 79 6.58 0.29 16.15
N HIS A 80 6.37 1.31 16.99
CA HIS A 80 5.20 2.19 16.90
C HIS A 80 5.47 3.45 16.05
N ILE A 81 6.70 3.60 15.56
CA ILE A 81 7.17 4.78 14.83
C ILE A 81 6.92 4.61 13.33
N HIS A 82 6.11 5.49 12.76
CA HIS A 82 5.72 5.48 11.36
C HIS A 82 6.93 5.50 10.41
N ASP A 83 7.86 6.41 10.63
CA ASP A 83 9.01 6.65 9.75
C ASP A 83 9.98 5.47 9.75
N GLU A 84 10.15 4.80 10.90
CA GLU A 84 10.89 3.54 10.98
C GLU A 84 10.23 2.43 10.15
N LYS A 85 8.89 2.36 10.12
CA LYS A 85 8.18 1.42 9.22
C LYS A 85 8.33 1.84 7.76
N MET A 86 8.19 3.12 7.45
CA MET A 86 8.20 3.63 6.09
C MET A 86 9.58 3.54 5.44
N VAL A 87 10.68 3.75 6.20
CA VAL A 87 12.03 3.57 5.66
C VAL A 87 12.28 2.14 5.21
N THR A 88 11.63 1.15 5.83
CA THR A 88 11.79 -0.26 5.42
C THR A 88 11.38 -0.48 3.97
N ILE A 89 10.38 0.27 3.48
CA ILE A 89 9.90 0.20 2.09
C ILE A 89 10.96 0.77 1.15
N SER A 90 11.51 1.95 1.49
CA SER A 90 12.59 2.59 0.72
C SER A 90 13.84 1.71 0.68
N PHE A 91 14.22 1.14 1.83
CA PHE A 91 15.36 0.24 1.99
C PHE A 91 15.20 -1.07 1.20
N ILE A 92 14.15 -1.86 1.47
CA ILE A 92 13.99 -3.17 0.83
C ILE A 92 13.81 -3.05 -0.69
N SER A 93 13.23 -1.94 -1.17
CA SER A 93 13.05 -1.69 -2.62
C SER A 93 14.37 -1.60 -3.40
N ARG A 94 15.50 -1.37 -2.73
CA ARG A 94 16.83 -1.41 -3.35
C ARG A 94 17.21 -2.82 -3.82
N PHE A 95 16.67 -3.85 -3.18
CA PHE A 95 16.94 -5.26 -3.46
C PHE A 95 15.94 -5.90 -4.42
N LYS A 96 15.12 -5.11 -5.12
CA LYS A 96 14.02 -5.58 -6.00
C LYS A 96 14.42 -6.59 -7.09
N LYS A 97 15.69 -6.64 -7.47
CA LYS A 97 16.22 -7.60 -8.44
C LYS A 97 16.30 -9.02 -7.86
N ASN A 98 16.45 -9.13 -6.55
CA ASN A 98 16.64 -10.38 -5.81
C ASN A 98 15.36 -10.88 -5.12
N PHE A 99 14.24 -10.17 -5.29
CA PHE A 99 12.96 -10.59 -4.70
C PHE A 99 12.51 -11.96 -5.20
N ASP A 100 12.07 -12.76 -4.25
CA ASP A 100 11.51 -14.09 -4.36
C ASP A 100 10.20 -14.18 -3.55
N GLU A 101 9.66 -15.37 -3.32
CA GLU A 101 8.43 -15.53 -2.53
C GLU A 101 8.58 -15.12 -1.06
N MET A 102 9.80 -15.09 -0.50
CA MET A 102 10.02 -14.68 0.90
C MET A 102 9.62 -13.23 1.15
N ILE A 103 9.64 -12.36 0.13
CA ILE A 103 9.15 -10.98 0.26
C ILE A 103 7.64 -10.95 0.53
N ILE A 104 6.88 -11.91 -0.04
CA ILE A 104 5.44 -12.00 0.16
C ILE A 104 5.16 -12.38 1.61
N ASP A 105 5.86 -13.38 2.14
CA ASP A 105 5.71 -13.80 3.54
C ASP A 105 6.13 -12.71 4.52
N ALA A 106 7.21 -11.99 4.22
CA ALA A 106 7.66 -10.85 5.03
C ALA A 106 6.58 -9.77 5.11
N TYR A 107 5.97 -9.40 3.98
CA TYR A 107 4.91 -8.40 3.96
C TYR A 107 3.58 -8.90 4.49
N TYR A 108 3.23 -10.17 4.32
CA TYR A 108 2.05 -10.75 4.95
C TYR A 108 2.15 -10.63 6.48
N ASN A 109 3.29 -11.04 7.05
CA ASN A 109 3.55 -10.89 8.48
C ASN A 109 3.58 -9.43 8.94
N ALA A 110 4.16 -8.53 8.13
CA ALA A 110 4.16 -7.10 8.42
C ALA A 110 2.75 -6.50 8.44
N LEU A 111 1.91 -6.86 7.46
CA LEU A 111 0.52 -6.41 7.39
C LEU A 111 -0.29 -6.95 8.57
N LYS A 112 -0.12 -8.22 8.91
CA LYS A 112 -0.86 -8.88 9.99
C LYS A 112 -0.53 -8.32 11.37
N ASN A 113 0.75 -8.07 11.65
CA ASN A 113 1.19 -7.83 13.02
C ASN A 113 1.57 -6.36 13.29
N TYR A 114 1.92 -5.60 12.25
CA TYR A 114 2.56 -4.29 12.44
C TYR A 114 1.93 -3.17 11.59
N CYS A 115 1.00 -3.47 10.69
CA CYS A 115 0.32 -2.43 9.92
C CYS A 115 -0.78 -1.79 10.75
N ASN A 116 -0.69 -0.48 10.92
CA ASN A 116 -1.66 0.33 11.67
C ASN A 116 -2.14 1.57 10.88
N THR A 117 -1.67 1.74 9.64
CA THR A 117 -2.02 2.87 8.78
C THR A 117 -2.20 2.44 7.33
N TRP A 118 -3.13 3.10 6.64
CA TRP A 118 -3.32 2.94 5.20
C TRP A 118 -2.06 3.33 4.42
N ALA A 119 -1.30 4.32 4.91
CA ALA A 119 -0.09 4.80 4.26
C ALA A 119 0.99 3.71 4.17
N PHE A 120 1.21 2.94 5.24
CA PHE A 120 2.16 1.82 5.22
C PHE A 120 1.66 0.68 4.32
N CYS A 121 0.38 0.28 4.46
CA CYS A 121 -0.23 -0.75 3.62
C CYS A 121 -0.07 -0.41 2.12
N ASP A 122 -0.55 0.76 1.71
CA ASP A 122 -0.59 1.16 0.31
C ASP A 122 0.81 1.31 -0.28
N SER A 123 1.71 1.96 0.46
CA SER A 123 3.08 2.19 0.00
C SER A 123 3.83 0.89 -0.19
N SER A 124 3.63 -0.08 0.71
CA SER A 124 4.23 -1.41 0.62
C SER A 124 3.79 -2.13 -0.66
N MET A 125 2.48 -2.08 -0.96
CA MET A 125 1.96 -2.72 -2.17
C MET A 125 2.38 -1.97 -3.44
N ILE A 126 2.38 -0.63 -3.43
CA ILE A 126 2.69 0.16 -4.62
C ILE A 126 4.18 0.12 -4.98
N LYS A 127 5.06 0.11 -3.98
CA LYS A 127 6.51 0.18 -4.19
C LYS A 127 7.19 -1.18 -4.23
N VAL A 128 6.63 -2.20 -3.57
CA VAL A 128 7.30 -3.50 -3.39
C VAL A 128 6.51 -4.65 -4.00
N LEU A 129 5.40 -5.09 -3.38
CA LEU A 129 4.72 -6.31 -3.83
C LEU A 129 4.02 -6.16 -5.19
N GLY A 130 3.39 -5.02 -5.46
CA GLY A 130 2.70 -4.77 -6.72
C GLY A 130 3.64 -4.86 -7.93
N PRO A 131 4.80 -4.17 -7.95
CA PRO A 131 5.80 -4.33 -9.00
C PRO A 131 6.34 -5.76 -9.10
N TYR A 132 6.60 -6.44 -7.98
CA TYR A 132 7.08 -7.82 -7.98
C TYR A 132 6.05 -8.78 -8.61
N LEU A 133 4.78 -8.66 -8.23
CA LEU A 133 3.66 -9.47 -8.74
C LEU A 133 3.15 -9.02 -10.13
N ALA A 134 3.65 -7.90 -10.65
CA ALA A 134 3.41 -7.46 -12.03
C ALA A 134 4.37 -8.10 -13.04
N LYS A 135 5.45 -8.76 -12.58
CA LYS A 135 6.32 -9.52 -13.49
C LYS A 135 5.53 -10.63 -14.18
N LYS A 136 5.84 -10.92 -15.44
CA LYS A 136 5.04 -11.84 -16.29
C LYS A 136 5.00 -13.25 -15.70
N GLU A 137 6.15 -13.73 -15.24
CA GLU A 137 6.36 -15.00 -14.55
C GLU A 137 5.53 -15.13 -13.27
N ASN A 138 5.19 -14.01 -12.62
CA ASN A 138 4.44 -13.97 -11.37
C ASN A 138 2.93 -13.79 -11.55
N SER A 139 2.40 -13.79 -12.78
CA SER A 139 0.98 -13.47 -13.02
C SER A 139 0.01 -14.45 -12.34
N ALA A 140 0.31 -15.75 -12.37
CA ALA A 140 -0.49 -16.78 -11.71
C ALA A 140 -0.41 -16.64 -10.17
N LEU A 141 0.80 -16.42 -9.64
CA LEU A 141 1.03 -16.17 -8.22
C LEU A 141 0.27 -14.91 -7.75
N ALA A 142 0.30 -13.83 -8.53
CA ALA A 142 -0.43 -12.61 -8.23
C ALA A 142 -1.93 -12.86 -8.10
N LYS A 143 -2.52 -13.62 -9.05
CA LYS A 143 -3.95 -13.99 -8.99
C LYS A 143 -4.26 -14.81 -7.73
N LYS A 144 -3.40 -15.76 -7.36
CA LYS A 144 -3.53 -16.57 -6.15
C LYS A 144 -3.48 -15.71 -4.88
N ILE A 145 -2.48 -14.85 -4.77
CA ILE A 145 -2.28 -13.96 -3.61
C ILE A 145 -3.43 -12.97 -3.46
N ILE A 146 -3.83 -12.28 -4.54
CA ILE A 146 -4.93 -11.31 -4.47
C ILE A 146 -6.22 -11.99 -4.00
N LYS A 147 -6.56 -13.17 -4.54
CA LYS A 147 -7.75 -13.91 -4.09
C LYS A 147 -7.67 -14.29 -2.61
N ALA A 148 -6.56 -14.90 -2.19
CA ALA A 148 -6.39 -15.35 -0.81
C ALA A 148 -6.40 -14.19 0.20
N TRP A 149 -5.84 -13.04 -0.18
CA TRP A 149 -5.79 -11.87 0.69
C TRP A 149 -7.12 -11.12 0.72
N ALA A 150 -7.87 -11.09 -0.38
CA ALA A 150 -9.21 -10.52 -0.43
C ALA A 150 -10.18 -11.25 0.52
N SER A 151 -10.05 -12.57 0.64
CA SER A 151 -10.85 -13.39 1.56
C SER A 151 -10.34 -13.40 3.02
N SER A 152 -9.36 -12.57 3.37
CA SER A 152 -8.84 -12.51 4.74
C SER A 152 -9.77 -11.70 5.63
N GLU A 153 -10.00 -12.15 6.86
CA GLU A 153 -10.68 -11.34 7.89
C GLU A 153 -9.86 -10.12 8.35
N HIS A 154 -8.56 -10.08 8.04
CA HIS A 154 -7.68 -9.03 8.50
C HIS A 154 -7.72 -7.80 7.56
N LEU A 155 -8.17 -6.66 8.09
CA LEU A 155 -8.35 -5.39 7.37
C LEU A 155 -7.20 -5.05 6.41
N TRP A 156 -5.96 -5.00 6.91
CA TRP A 156 -4.83 -4.55 6.08
C TRP A 156 -4.39 -5.56 5.02
N ILE A 157 -4.68 -6.85 5.22
CA ILE A 157 -4.39 -7.91 4.23
C ILE A 157 -5.43 -7.83 3.12
N LYS A 158 -6.70 -7.71 3.50
CA LYS A 158 -7.82 -7.45 2.59
C LYS A 158 -7.59 -6.19 1.76
N ARG A 159 -7.20 -5.07 2.39
CA ARG A 159 -6.85 -3.83 1.68
C ARG A 159 -5.69 -4.04 0.70
N ALA A 160 -4.63 -4.72 1.13
CA ALA A 160 -3.47 -4.97 0.31
C ALA A 160 -3.80 -5.73 -0.99
N SER A 161 -4.77 -6.66 -0.97
CA SER A 161 -5.22 -7.38 -2.17
C SER A 161 -5.66 -6.43 -3.31
N MET A 162 -6.47 -5.42 -2.98
CA MET A 162 -6.96 -4.43 -3.94
C MET A 162 -5.84 -3.50 -4.40
N VAL A 163 -4.92 -3.11 -3.50
CA VAL A 163 -3.80 -2.22 -3.88
C VAL A 163 -2.79 -2.95 -4.78
N ILE A 164 -2.55 -4.24 -4.55
CA ILE A 164 -1.75 -5.08 -5.46
C ILE A 164 -2.41 -5.11 -6.84
N PHE A 165 -3.72 -5.40 -6.92
CA PHE A 165 -4.45 -5.39 -8.19
C PHE A 165 -4.36 -4.03 -8.89
N LEU A 166 -4.64 -2.95 -8.15
CA LEU A 166 -4.57 -1.57 -8.62
C LEU A 166 -3.20 -1.26 -9.22
N LYS A 167 -2.11 -1.60 -8.50
CA LYS A 167 -0.75 -1.35 -9.00
C LYS A 167 -0.45 -2.13 -10.27
N ARG A 168 -0.89 -3.39 -10.37
CA ARG A 168 -0.76 -4.19 -11.60
C ARG A 168 -1.52 -3.56 -12.77
N ALA A 169 -2.76 -3.11 -12.54
CA ALA A 169 -3.55 -2.40 -13.54
C ALA A 169 -2.87 -1.10 -14.00
N MET A 170 -2.23 -0.35 -13.09
CA MET A 170 -1.45 0.84 -13.45
C MET A 170 -0.23 0.53 -14.32
N LEU A 171 0.47 -0.57 -14.06
CA LEU A 171 1.69 -0.94 -14.78
C LEU A 171 1.39 -1.49 -16.17
N HIS A 172 0.40 -2.38 -16.28
CA HIS A 172 0.07 -3.03 -17.55
C HIS A 172 -0.91 -2.24 -18.40
N LYS A 173 -1.72 -1.35 -17.79
CA LYS A 173 -2.84 -0.64 -18.43
C LYS A 173 -3.93 -1.55 -19.02
N ASN A 174 -3.76 -2.86 -18.89
CA ASN A 174 -4.72 -3.89 -19.21
C ASN A 174 -4.86 -4.81 -17.98
N PHE A 175 -6.07 -5.32 -17.77
CA PHE A 175 -6.44 -6.18 -16.66
C PHE A 175 -7.69 -6.99 -17.04
N ASN A 176 -7.85 -8.13 -16.37
CA ASN A 176 -9.05 -8.95 -16.51
C ASN A 176 -10.20 -8.27 -15.75
N GLU A 177 -11.28 -8.04 -16.46
CA GLU A 177 -12.43 -7.22 -16.04
C GLU A 177 -13.29 -8.00 -15.06
N ASP A 178 -13.58 -9.27 -15.38
CA ASP A 178 -14.30 -10.19 -14.48
C ASP A 178 -13.61 -10.30 -13.12
N PHE A 179 -12.27 -10.32 -13.11
CA PHE A 179 -11.49 -10.36 -11.88
C PHE A 179 -11.58 -9.05 -11.09
N LEU A 180 -11.57 -7.90 -11.77
CA LEU A 180 -11.79 -6.60 -11.11
C LEU A 180 -13.17 -6.55 -10.45
N PHE A 181 -14.20 -6.92 -11.20
CA PHE A 181 -15.59 -6.86 -10.75
C PHE A 181 -15.85 -7.85 -9.63
N LYS A 182 -15.39 -9.09 -9.78
CA LYS A 182 -15.49 -10.10 -8.73
C LYS A 182 -14.82 -9.63 -7.45
N LEU A 183 -13.62 -9.04 -7.53
CA LEU A 183 -12.92 -8.50 -6.37
C LEU A 183 -13.68 -7.33 -5.71
N ALA A 184 -14.32 -6.47 -6.50
CA ALA A 184 -15.16 -5.39 -5.97
C ALA A 184 -16.42 -5.94 -5.31
N GLU A 185 -17.07 -6.94 -5.92
CA GLU A 185 -18.26 -7.60 -5.39
C GLU A 185 -17.99 -8.35 -4.09
N ASP A 186 -16.90 -9.10 -4.01
CA ASP A 186 -16.50 -9.87 -2.82
C ASP A 186 -16.26 -8.98 -1.59
N LEU A 187 -16.00 -7.68 -1.81
CA LEU A 187 -15.62 -6.72 -0.77
C LEU A 187 -16.62 -5.56 -0.60
N ARG A 188 -17.64 -5.45 -1.45
CA ARG A 188 -18.53 -4.27 -1.49
C ARG A 188 -19.33 -4.07 -0.19
N ASP A 189 -19.63 -5.15 0.51
CA ASP A 189 -20.43 -5.15 1.74
C ASP A 189 -19.55 -5.09 3.01
N ASP A 190 -18.24 -4.91 2.86
CA ASP A 190 -17.32 -4.78 3.98
C ASP A 190 -17.58 -3.49 4.78
N PRO A 191 -17.74 -3.57 6.11
CA PRO A 191 -18.08 -2.42 6.93
C PRO A 191 -16.93 -1.42 7.09
N GLU A 192 -15.69 -1.82 6.80
CA GLU A 192 -14.51 -1.00 7.02
C GLU A 192 -14.38 0.11 5.97
N GLU A 193 -14.35 1.36 6.44
CA GLU A 193 -14.24 2.53 5.55
C GLU A 193 -12.96 2.48 4.69
N TYR A 194 -11.89 1.89 5.23
CA TYR A 194 -10.65 1.67 4.49
C TYR A 194 -10.83 0.70 3.32
N ILE A 195 -11.69 -0.32 3.42
CA ILE A 195 -11.98 -1.23 2.31
C ILE A 195 -12.83 -0.50 1.27
N GLN A 196 -13.86 0.21 1.69
CA GLN A 196 -14.72 1.00 0.81
C GLN A 196 -13.94 2.05 -0.01
N LYS A 197 -12.99 2.76 0.64
CA LYS A 197 -12.08 3.70 -0.04
C LYS A 197 -11.16 3.00 -1.05
N ALA A 198 -10.67 1.81 -0.74
CA ALA A 198 -9.82 1.03 -1.65
C ALA A 198 -10.59 0.56 -2.89
N ILE A 199 -11.84 0.10 -2.74
CA ILE A 199 -12.73 -0.24 -3.87
C ILE A 199 -12.92 0.98 -4.78
N GLY A 200 -13.29 2.12 -4.21
CA GLY A 200 -13.48 3.35 -4.97
C GLY A 200 -12.22 3.79 -5.71
N TRP A 201 -11.04 3.68 -5.08
CA TRP A 201 -9.77 4.01 -5.72
C TRP A 201 -9.38 3.02 -6.82
N MET A 202 -9.63 1.72 -6.62
CA MET A 202 -9.39 0.68 -7.61
C MET A 202 -10.25 0.90 -8.86
N LEU A 203 -11.56 1.13 -8.68
CA LEU A 203 -12.49 1.43 -9.78
C LEU A 203 -12.12 2.74 -10.49
N LYS A 204 -11.83 3.82 -9.75
CA LYS A 204 -11.31 5.09 -10.31
C LYS A 204 -10.08 4.87 -11.20
N THR A 205 -9.16 4.03 -10.74
CA THR A 205 -7.92 3.77 -11.46
C THR A 205 -8.17 2.96 -12.73
N CYS A 206 -9.03 1.95 -12.67
CA CYS A 206 -9.38 1.11 -13.81
C CYS A 206 -10.20 1.88 -14.86
N LEU A 207 -11.08 2.77 -14.41
CA LEU A 207 -11.90 3.66 -15.24
C LEU A 207 -11.04 4.57 -16.15
N LYS A 208 -9.82 4.93 -15.71
CA LYS A 208 -8.87 5.68 -16.56
C LYS A 208 -8.44 4.89 -17.80
N TYR A 209 -8.37 3.56 -17.73
CA TYR A 209 -7.84 2.71 -18.79
C TYR A 209 -8.93 2.04 -19.62
N LYS A 210 -10.07 1.70 -18.99
CA LYS A 210 -11.23 1.07 -19.62
C LYS A 210 -12.51 1.81 -19.23
N PRO A 211 -12.72 3.06 -19.70
CA PRO A 211 -13.78 3.95 -19.22
C PRO A 211 -15.18 3.38 -19.43
N ASP A 212 -15.50 2.93 -20.64
CA ASP A 212 -16.85 2.47 -20.98
C ASP A 212 -17.29 1.26 -20.15
N MET A 213 -16.38 0.29 -20.02
CA MET A 213 -16.61 -0.94 -19.29
C MET A 213 -16.82 -0.69 -17.79
N VAL A 214 -15.92 0.07 -17.15
CA VAL A 214 -16.04 0.34 -15.71
C VAL A 214 -17.21 1.26 -15.43
N PHE A 215 -17.51 2.21 -16.32
CA PHE A 215 -18.69 3.07 -16.22
C PHE A 215 -19.99 2.26 -16.27
N LYS A 216 -20.11 1.33 -17.23
CA LYS A 216 -21.25 0.43 -17.34
C LYS A 216 -21.46 -0.38 -16.06
N TYR A 217 -20.40 -1.00 -15.55
CA TYR A 217 -20.46 -1.75 -14.28
C TYR A 217 -20.91 -0.88 -13.10
N LEU A 218 -20.36 0.33 -12.97
CA LEU A 218 -20.76 1.28 -11.92
C LEU A 218 -22.25 1.66 -12.04
N MET A 219 -22.75 1.87 -13.25
CA MET A 219 -24.17 2.18 -13.49
C MET A 219 -25.09 1.03 -13.09
N GLU A 220 -24.72 -0.20 -13.47
CA GLU A 220 -25.50 -1.41 -13.17
C GLU A 220 -25.48 -1.76 -11.67
N ASN A 221 -24.38 -1.46 -10.97
CA ASN A 221 -24.17 -1.88 -9.58
C ASN A 221 -24.21 -0.74 -8.56
N ARG A 222 -24.54 0.50 -8.95
CA ARG A 222 -24.49 1.68 -8.06
C ARG A 222 -25.29 1.53 -6.76
N MET A 223 -26.36 0.74 -6.75
CA MET A 223 -27.18 0.52 -5.55
C MET A 223 -26.48 -0.31 -4.48
N TYR A 224 -25.44 -1.06 -4.83
CA TYR A 224 -24.67 -1.90 -3.90
C TYR A 224 -23.43 -1.21 -3.33
N PHE A 225 -23.12 0.01 -3.76
CA PHE A 225 -21.96 0.74 -3.28
C PHE A 225 -22.37 1.93 -2.42
N SER A 226 -21.61 2.19 -1.36
CA SER A 226 -21.78 3.40 -0.59
C SER A 226 -21.60 4.65 -1.47
N ARG A 227 -22.31 5.74 -1.13
CA ARG A 227 -22.18 7.02 -1.83
C ARG A 227 -20.73 7.54 -1.83
N SER A 228 -19.98 7.25 -0.76
CA SER A 228 -18.56 7.61 -0.65
C SER A 228 -17.68 6.84 -1.64
N THR A 229 -17.91 5.53 -1.76
CA THR A 229 -17.23 4.65 -2.73
C THR A 229 -17.49 5.12 -4.16
N LEU A 230 -18.75 5.39 -4.52
CA LEU A 230 -19.12 5.89 -5.85
C LEU A 230 -18.51 7.26 -6.14
N ARG A 231 -18.54 8.19 -5.18
CA ARG A 231 -17.94 9.52 -5.34
C ARG A 231 -16.45 9.40 -5.64
N THR A 232 -15.75 8.53 -4.93
CA THR A 232 -14.33 8.25 -5.13
C THR A 232 -14.07 7.63 -6.50
N ALA A 233 -14.87 6.62 -6.90
CA ALA A 233 -14.75 5.97 -8.20
C ALA A 233 -14.90 6.97 -9.37
N CYS A 234 -15.76 7.97 -9.20
CA CYS A 234 -16.10 8.94 -10.25
C CYS A 234 -15.31 10.26 -10.20
N GLU A 235 -14.24 10.38 -9.41
CA GLU A 235 -13.52 11.66 -9.27
C GLU A 235 -12.90 12.18 -10.58
N LYS A 236 -12.55 11.29 -11.50
CA LYS A 236 -11.78 11.62 -12.72
C LYS A 236 -12.59 11.54 -14.03
N ILE A 237 -13.91 11.41 -13.96
CA ILE A 237 -14.79 11.41 -15.15
C ILE A 237 -15.54 12.74 -15.28
N SER A 238 -16.19 12.94 -16.43
CA SER A 238 -16.96 14.16 -16.68
C SER A 238 -18.08 14.35 -15.65
N ALA A 239 -18.44 15.61 -15.40
CA ALA A 239 -19.55 15.94 -14.49
C ALA A 239 -20.86 15.27 -14.91
N GLU A 240 -21.10 15.15 -16.22
CA GLU A 240 -22.26 14.46 -16.77
C GLU A 240 -22.28 12.97 -16.38
N MET A 241 -21.19 12.24 -16.63
CA MET A 241 -21.08 10.81 -16.28
C MET A 241 -21.17 10.61 -14.76
N LYS A 242 -20.48 11.45 -13.98
CA LYS A 242 -20.54 11.42 -12.52
C LYS A 242 -21.97 11.63 -12.01
N ASN A 243 -22.71 12.58 -12.60
CA ASN A 243 -24.11 12.81 -12.25
C ASN A 243 -25.00 11.62 -12.62
N LYS A 244 -24.75 10.94 -13.74
CA LYS A 244 -25.49 9.71 -14.09
C LYS A 244 -25.33 8.61 -13.04
N ILE A 245 -24.13 8.45 -12.47
CA ILE A 245 -23.86 7.44 -11.43
C ILE A 245 -24.43 7.86 -10.07
N LEU A 246 -24.29 9.14 -9.69
CA LEU A 246 -24.65 9.64 -8.36
C LEU A 246 -26.11 10.07 -8.20
N LYS A 247 -26.84 10.25 -9.31
CA LYS A 247 -28.30 10.43 -9.29
C LYS A 247 -28.95 9.06 -9.07
N LEU A 248 -29.31 8.82 -7.82
CA LEU A 248 -30.34 7.83 -7.46
C LEU A 248 -31.70 8.49 -7.57
#